data_AF-A0A8H7GIU0-F1
#
_entry.id   AF-A0A8H7GIU0-F1
#
_cell.length_a   1.000
_cell.length_b   1.000
_cell.length_c   1.000
_cell.angle_alpha   90.00
_cell.angle_beta   90.00
_cell.angle_gamma   90.00
#
_symmetry.space_group_name_H-M   'P 1'
#
loop_
_entity.id
_entity.type
_entity.pdbx_description
1 polymer ?
#
loop_
_entity_poly.entity_id
_entity_poly.type
_entity_poly.pdbx_seq_one_letter_code
_entity_poly.pdbx_strand_id
1 'polypeptide(L)'
;MPVTEGDCTEEDIAELEKLVISESANNIPDLDADPWCDAVLVTPRNAVREAWNKAALRKHCKRTGHILYEVPAEDTAGNPPRECDIWEKEAISNAKQDKTGRLPHRVEIAIGMKAMVTFNTATEADLANGSRGTIDGIVLDPREPPTSAGERIGRVRLKYPPVMVLFRPLQGSVAKFPGIPDGAVPVFPTEVSFKVKHRGTQTTTVKRRQFALVVAYAFTDHKAQGQTLETAFIDIGPTKRFPVDPFAAYVALSRGRGRDSIRLLRKFDPAIFTRHPSEHLRVEDQRLLKLAEDTKEKFQAGYYNYML
;
A
#
# COMPACT_ATOMS: atom_id res chain seq x y z
N MET A 1 19.50 18.38 0.55
CA MET A 1 18.41 19.37 0.40
C MET A 1 17.70 19.43 1.75
N PRO A 2 17.64 20.60 2.41
CA PRO A 2 17.06 20.79 3.74
C PRO A 2 15.52 20.81 3.70
N VAL A 3 14.92 19.81 3.03
CA VAL A 3 13.47 19.68 2.85
C VAL A 3 12.75 19.53 4.19
N THR A 4 13.44 19.04 5.22
CA THR A 4 12.94 18.87 6.60
C THR A 4 12.65 20.17 7.32
N GLU A 5 13.46 21.18 7.08
CA GLU A 5 13.44 22.46 7.81
C GLU A 5 12.59 23.50 7.08
N GLY A 6 12.17 23.21 5.84
CA GLY A 6 11.46 24.18 5.02
C GLY A 6 12.34 25.36 4.60
N ASP A 7 13.67 25.14 4.56
CA ASP A 7 14.68 26.14 4.19
C ASP A 7 15.25 25.86 2.78
N CYS A 8 14.45 25.26 1.88
CA CYS A 8 14.89 25.02 0.52
C CYS A 8 15.17 26.34 -0.22
N THR A 9 16.36 26.44 -0.79
CA THR A 9 16.78 27.58 -1.62
C THR A 9 16.12 27.55 -3.01
N GLU A 10 16.24 28.63 -3.77
CA GLU A 10 15.81 28.65 -5.17
C GLU A 10 16.55 27.59 -6.02
N GLU A 11 17.82 27.34 -5.73
CA GLU A 11 18.61 26.28 -6.37
C GLU A 11 18.05 24.88 -6.04
N ASP A 12 17.66 24.65 -4.78
CA ASP A 12 17.02 23.39 -4.38
C ASP A 12 15.69 23.18 -5.11
N ILE A 13 14.88 24.23 -5.25
CA ILE A 13 13.60 24.15 -5.97
C ILE A 13 13.85 23.85 -7.46
N ALA A 14 14.81 24.52 -8.10
CA ALA A 14 15.16 24.27 -9.49
C ALA A 14 15.63 22.82 -9.73
N GLU A 15 16.35 22.22 -8.78
CA GLU A 15 16.72 20.81 -8.84
C GLU A 15 15.51 19.86 -8.71
N LEU A 16 14.51 20.21 -7.90
CA LEU A 16 13.27 19.43 -7.79
C LEU A 16 12.40 19.54 -9.05
N GLU A 17 12.37 20.71 -9.69
CA GLU A 17 11.63 20.92 -10.95
C GLU A 17 12.16 20.03 -12.08
N LYS A 18 13.46 19.75 -12.12
CA LYS A 18 14.07 18.80 -13.08
C LYS A 18 13.53 17.37 -12.95
N LEU A 19 12.95 17.02 -11.81
CA LEU A 19 12.38 15.69 -11.55
C LEU A 19 10.94 15.53 -12.04
N VAL A 20 10.31 16.61 -12.54
CA VAL A 20 8.91 16.61 -12.97
C VAL A 20 8.77 15.94 -14.34
N ILE A 21 8.03 14.84 -14.42
CA ILE A 21 7.85 14.09 -15.67
C ILE A 21 6.75 14.65 -16.59
N SER A 22 5.89 15.53 -16.08
CA SER A 22 4.91 16.22 -16.92
C SER A 22 5.54 17.29 -17.82
N GLU A 23 6.83 17.57 -17.66
CA GLU A 23 7.56 18.57 -18.41
C GLU A 23 8.49 17.90 -19.42
N SER A 24 8.15 18.02 -20.70
CA SER A 24 8.90 17.41 -21.81
C SER A 24 10.32 17.96 -21.97
N ALA A 25 10.65 19.07 -21.29
CA ALA A 25 11.99 19.64 -21.27
C ALA A 25 12.96 18.89 -20.33
N ASN A 26 12.44 18.06 -19.42
CA ASN A 26 13.25 17.32 -18.46
C ASN A 26 13.77 16.01 -19.05
N ASN A 27 14.91 15.53 -18.53
CA ASN A 27 15.45 14.21 -18.90
C ASN A 27 14.60 13.10 -18.24
N ILE A 28 13.51 12.72 -18.91
CA ILE A 28 12.59 11.69 -18.45
C ILE A 28 13.18 10.31 -18.80
N PRO A 29 13.45 9.46 -17.80
CA PRO A 29 13.91 8.10 -18.07
C PRO A 29 12.81 7.29 -18.77
N ASP A 30 13.18 6.19 -19.44
CA ASP A 30 12.20 5.28 -19.99
C ASP A 30 11.35 4.68 -18.86
N LEU A 31 10.08 5.10 -18.80
CA LEU A 31 9.14 4.74 -17.73
C LEU A 31 8.59 3.31 -17.90
N ASP A 32 8.81 2.69 -19.07
CA ASP A 32 8.41 1.32 -19.37
C ASP A 32 9.57 0.32 -19.22
N ALA A 33 10.80 0.80 -19.03
CA ALA A 33 11.98 -0.02 -18.74
C ALA A 33 12.25 -0.14 -17.23
N ASP A 34 13.03 -1.14 -16.84
CA ASP A 34 13.56 -1.24 -15.49
C ASP A 34 14.48 -0.05 -15.16
N PRO A 35 14.45 0.50 -13.93
CA PRO A 35 13.60 0.12 -12.78
C PRO A 35 12.25 0.86 -12.68
N TRP A 36 11.86 1.64 -13.70
CA TRP A 36 10.67 2.52 -13.67
C TRP A 36 9.35 1.82 -14.00
N CYS A 37 9.41 0.76 -14.81
CA CYS A 37 8.24 -0.06 -15.17
C CYS A 37 7.53 -0.64 -13.94
N ASP A 38 8.29 -0.72 -12.85
CA ASP A 38 7.96 -1.33 -11.57
C ASP A 38 7.87 -0.32 -10.41
N ALA A 39 8.02 0.97 -10.72
CA ALA A 39 7.98 2.04 -9.74
C ALA A 39 6.61 2.19 -9.06
N VAL A 40 6.65 2.55 -7.79
CA VAL A 40 5.47 2.74 -6.95
C VAL A 40 5.02 4.18 -6.96
N LEU A 41 3.72 4.43 -7.03
CA LEU A 41 3.18 5.78 -6.82
C LEU A 41 2.96 6.06 -5.32
N VAL A 42 3.48 7.17 -4.83
CA VAL A 42 3.13 7.75 -3.53
C VAL A 42 2.28 9.00 -3.78
N THR A 43 1.05 8.98 -3.27
CA THR A 43 0.10 10.09 -3.41
C THR A 43 -0.69 10.30 -2.12
N PRO A 44 -0.88 11.53 -1.64
CA PRO A 44 -1.73 11.78 -0.47
C PRO A 44 -3.22 11.50 -0.77
N ARG A 45 -3.57 11.26 -2.04
CA ARG A 45 -4.96 11.19 -2.51
C ARG A 45 -5.41 9.74 -2.66
N ASN A 46 -6.29 9.30 -1.76
CA ASN A 46 -6.82 7.93 -1.79
C ASN A 46 -7.50 7.56 -3.14
N ALA A 47 -8.24 8.50 -3.75
CA ALA A 47 -8.87 8.28 -5.05
C ALA A 47 -7.87 8.05 -6.19
N VAL A 48 -6.75 8.78 -6.18
CA VAL A 48 -5.67 8.59 -7.17
C VAL A 48 -4.95 7.28 -6.93
N ARG A 49 -4.68 6.94 -5.66
CA ARG A 49 -4.14 5.63 -5.26
C ARG A 49 -4.98 4.48 -5.80
N GLU A 50 -6.31 4.55 -5.65
CA GLU A 50 -7.22 3.52 -6.14
C GLU A 50 -7.25 3.43 -7.67
N ALA A 51 -7.34 4.58 -8.35
CA ALA A 51 -7.33 4.64 -9.81
C ALA A 51 -6.01 4.10 -10.40
N TRP A 52 -4.87 4.47 -9.80
CA TRP A 52 -3.54 4.02 -10.22
C TRP A 52 -3.37 2.51 -10.01
N ASN A 53 -3.72 1.99 -8.83
CA ASN A 53 -3.67 0.55 -8.56
C ASN A 53 -4.51 -0.24 -9.58
N LYS A 54 -5.72 0.24 -9.90
CA LYS A 54 -6.59 -0.39 -10.89
C LYS A 54 -6.00 -0.34 -12.30
N ALA A 55 -5.42 0.79 -12.70
CA ALA A 55 -4.80 0.96 -14.01
C ALA A 55 -3.52 0.10 -14.14
N ALA A 56 -2.67 0.12 -13.13
CA ALA A 56 -1.43 -0.65 -13.07
C ALA A 56 -1.69 -2.16 -13.09
N LEU A 57 -2.68 -2.64 -12.34
CA LEU A 57 -3.07 -4.05 -12.37
C LEU A 57 -3.57 -4.48 -13.76
N ARG A 58 -4.36 -3.64 -14.42
CA ARG A 58 -4.80 -3.90 -15.81
C ARG A 58 -3.64 -3.88 -16.80
N LYS A 59 -2.70 -2.93 -16.66
CA LYS A 59 -1.47 -2.87 -17.48
C LYS A 59 -0.66 -4.14 -17.30
N HIS A 60 -0.49 -4.58 -16.05
CA HIS A 60 0.19 -5.84 -15.71
C HIS A 60 -0.45 -7.03 -16.41
N CYS A 61 -1.77 -7.23 -16.26
CA CYS A 61 -2.48 -8.37 -16.88
C CYS A 61 -2.40 -8.34 -18.42
N LYS A 62 -2.46 -7.15 -19.03
CA LYS A 62 -2.28 -7.00 -20.49
C LYS A 62 -0.86 -7.34 -20.94
N ARG A 63 0.16 -6.97 -20.14
CA ARG A 63 1.58 -7.21 -20.46
C ARG A 63 1.97 -8.68 -20.28
N THR A 64 1.48 -9.33 -19.24
CA THR A 64 1.84 -10.73 -18.93
C THR A 64 0.91 -11.75 -19.58
N GLY A 65 -0.27 -11.33 -20.03
CA GLY A 65 -1.33 -12.22 -20.51
C GLY A 65 -2.03 -12.99 -19.38
N HIS A 66 -1.71 -12.71 -18.11
CA HIS A 66 -2.34 -13.37 -16.98
C HIS A 66 -3.78 -12.91 -16.75
N ILE A 67 -4.58 -13.82 -16.21
CA ILE A 67 -5.99 -13.60 -15.90
C ILE A 67 -6.11 -12.69 -14.67
N LEU A 68 -6.96 -11.67 -14.79
CA LEU A 68 -7.40 -10.86 -13.68
C LEU A 68 -8.61 -11.51 -13.01
N TYR A 69 -8.43 -12.08 -11.83
CA TYR A 69 -9.53 -12.64 -11.04
C TYR A 69 -10.16 -11.57 -10.16
N GLU A 70 -11.47 -11.38 -10.30
CA GLU A 70 -12.28 -10.70 -9.30
C GLU A 70 -12.79 -11.75 -8.29
N VAL A 71 -12.30 -11.64 -7.06
CA VAL A 71 -12.62 -12.54 -5.96
C VAL A 71 -13.70 -11.92 -5.08
N PRO A 72 -14.94 -12.42 -5.08
CA PRO A 72 -15.95 -11.98 -4.12
C PRO A 72 -15.64 -12.51 -2.72
N ALA A 73 -16.07 -11.80 -1.68
CA ALA A 73 -16.07 -12.33 -0.32
C ALA A 73 -17.18 -13.38 -0.17
N GLU A 74 -16.92 -14.39 0.66
CA GLU A 74 -17.93 -15.38 1.06
C GLU A 74 -18.54 -14.93 2.40
N ASP A 75 -19.77 -14.41 2.35
CA ASP A 75 -20.51 -13.89 3.50
C ASP A 75 -21.61 -14.88 3.92
N THR A 76 -21.63 -15.25 5.20
CA THR A 76 -22.65 -16.13 5.82
C THR A 76 -23.26 -15.43 7.03
N ALA A 77 -24.54 -15.69 7.32
CA ALA A 77 -25.29 -15.03 8.39
C ALA A 77 -25.83 -16.02 9.42
N GLY A 78 -25.93 -15.56 10.67
CA GLY A 78 -26.61 -16.28 11.76
C GLY A 78 -25.83 -17.45 12.36
N ASN A 79 -26.49 -18.15 13.28
CA ASN A 79 -26.02 -19.38 13.90
C ASN A 79 -27.22 -20.34 14.06
N PRO A 80 -27.34 -21.43 13.28
CA PRO A 80 -26.33 -21.97 12.37
C PRO A 80 -26.08 -21.09 11.13
N PRO A 81 -24.89 -21.20 10.49
CA PRO A 81 -24.56 -20.39 9.32
C PRO A 81 -25.50 -20.67 8.14
N ARG A 82 -26.06 -19.61 7.56
CA ARG A 82 -26.85 -19.65 6.32
C ARG A 82 -26.36 -18.62 5.31
N GLU A 83 -26.82 -18.73 4.07
CA GLU A 83 -26.62 -17.66 3.10
C GLU A 83 -27.28 -16.35 3.56
N CYS A 84 -26.62 -15.22 3.29
CA CYS A 84 -27.19 -13.91 3.53
C CYS A 84 -28.40 -13.66 2.63
N ASP A 85 -29.47 -13.12 3.20
CA ASP A 85 -30.64 -12.68 2.45
C ASP A 85 -30.33 -11.38 1.66
N ILE A 86 -31.30 -10.92 0.85
CA ILE A 86 -31.12 -9.75 -0.02
C ILE A 86 -30.85 -8.48 0.79
N TRP A 87 -31.51 -8.32 1.93
CA TRP A 87 -31.39 -7.13 2.77
C TRP A 87 -30.07 -7.11 3.54
N GLU A 88 -29.62 -8.26 4.02
CA GLU A 88 -28.29 -8.44 4.61
C GLU A 88 -27.21 -8.16 3.57
N LYS A 89 -27.34 -8.68 2.34
CA LYS A 89 -26.43 -8.38 1.22
C LYS A 89 -26.40 -6.88 0.89
N GLU A 90 -27.55 -6.21 0.90
CA GLU A 90 -27.63 -4.76 0.71
C GLU A 90 -26.95 -3.99 1.85
N ALA A 91 -27.24 -4.36 3.10
CA ALA A 91 -26.63 -3.74 4.29
C ALA A 91 -25.11 -3.93 4.29
N ILE A 92 -24.62 -5.10 3.90
CA ILE A 92 -23.21 -5.42 3.74
C ILE A 92 -22.58 -4.56 2.62
N SER A 93 -23.24 -4.43 1.48
CA SER A 93 -22.73 -3.64 0.34
C SER A 93 -22.65 -2.14 0.66
N ASN A 94 -23.55 -1.65 1.51
CA ASN A 94 -23.58 -0.26 1.97
C ASN A 94 -22.70 -0.01 3.20
N ALA A 95 -22.21 -1.07 3.86
CA ALA A 95 -21.36 -0.95 5.02
C ALA A 95 -19.97 -0.45 4.61
N LYS A 96 -19.48 0.56 5.34
CA LYS A 96 -18.09 1.00 5.23
C LYS A 96 -17.15 -0.14 5.65
N GLN A 97 -15.97 -0.19 5.04
CA GLN A 97 -15.00 -1.28 5.25
C GLN A 97 -14.53 -1.41 6.71
N ASP A 98 -14.47 -0.31 7.45
CA ASP A 98 -14.19 -0.27 8.89
C ASP A 98 -15.22 -1.06 9.73
N LYS A 99 -16.48 -1.13 9.28
CA LYS A 99 -17.56 -1.88 9.93
C LYS A 99 -17.65 -3.35 9.51
N THR A 100 -16.81 -3.80 8.58
CA THR A 100 -16.82 -5.18 8.04
C THR A 100 -15.54 -5.94 8.38
N GLY A 101 -14.95 -5.66 9.55
CA GLY A 101 -13.69 -6.27 9.98
C GLY A 101 -12.49 -5.89 9.11
N ARG A 102 -12.61 -4.79 8.34
CA ARG A 102 -11.62 -4.29 7.37
C ARG A 102 -11.33 -5.23 6.19
N LEU A 103 -12.04 -6.34 6.05
CA LEU A 103 -11.95 -7.20 4.87
C LEU A 103 -12.82 -6.64 3.74
N PRO A 104 -12.26 -6.45 2.54
CA PRO A 104 -12.99 -5.90 1.41
C PRO A 104 -14.06 -6.89 0.91
N HIS A 105 -15.15 -6.38 0.33
CA HIS A 105 -16.16 -7.24 -0.29
C HIS A 105 -15.65 -7.90 -1.58
N ARG A 106 -14.65 -7.29 -2.24
CA ARG A 106 -14.00 -7.80 -3.45
C ARG A 106 -12.50 -7.55 -3.41
N VAL A 107 -11.74 -8.54 -3.83
CA VAL A 107 -10.29 -8.42 -4.06
C VAL A 107 -10.02 -8.73 -5.52
N GLU A 108 -9.17 -7.94 -6.16
CA GLU A 108 -8.65 -8.25 -7.50
C GLU A 108 -7.26 -8.87 -7.34
N ILE A 109 -7.06 -10.07 -7.91
CA ILE A 109 -5.76 -10.76 -7.89
C ILE A 109 -5.37 -11.24 -9.29
N ALA A 110 -4.09 -11.26 -9.58
CA ALA A 110 -3.51 -11.84 -10.79
C ALA A 110 -2.13 -12.40 -10.47
N ILE A 111 -1.71 -13.45 -11.19
CA ILE A 111 -0.34 -13.99 -11.10
C ILE A 111 0.63 -12.90 -11.56
N GLY A 112 1.74 -12.74 -10.85
CA GLY A 112 2.78 -11.74 -11.05
C GLY A 112 2.47 -10.36 -10.45
N MET A 113 1.26 -10.13 -9.92
CA MET A 113 0.90 -8.79 -9.47
C MET A 113 1.58 -8.41 -8.15
N LYS A 114 1.88 -7.12 -7.98
CA LYS A 114 2.32 -6.54 -6.70
C LYS A 114 1.15 -6.43 -5.73
N ALA A 115 1.28 -7.07 -4.58
CA ALA A 115 0.29 -7.06 -3.52
C ALA A 115 0.91 -6.74 -2.15
N MET A 116 0.06 -6.34 -1.21
CA MET A 116 0.41 -6.03 0.16
C MET A 116 -0.57 -6.74 1.09
N VAL A 117 -0.03 -7.35 2.14
CA VAL A 117 -0.80 -7.99 3.21
C VAL A 117 -1.34 -6.90 4.15
N THR A 118 -2.64 -6.92 4.44
CA THR A 118 -3.31 -5.89 5.27
C THR A 118 -3.72 -6.36 6.66
N PHE A 119 -3.57 -7.65 6.94
CA PHE A 119 -3.92 -8.25 8.22
C PHE A 119 -2.79 -9.17 8.64
N ASN A 120 -2.54 -9.28 9.94
CA ASN A 120 -1.49 -10.14 10.45
C ASN A 120 -1.96 -11.59 10.29
N THR A 121 -1.64 -12.21 9.15
CA THR A 121 -2.31 -13.46 8.72
C THR A 121 -1.42 -14.69 9.00
N ALA A 122 -0.12 -14.50 9.26
CA ALA A 122 0.79 -15.58 9.60
C ALA A 122 2.01 -15.08 10.39
N THR A 123 1.91 -15.07 11.72
CA THR A 123 3.00 -14.71 12.64
C THR A 123 4.21 -15.65 12.51
N GLU A 124 4.01 -16.88 12.03
CA GLU A 124 5.08 -17.88 11.84
C GLU A 124 5.81 -17.75 10.48
N ALA A 125 5.31 -16.93 9.56
CA ALA A 125 5.88 -16.74 8.21
C ALA A 125 6.44 -15.33 7.98
N ASP A 126 6.66 -14.54 9.05
CA ASP A 126 7.08 -13.13 9.01
C ASP A 126 6.20 -12.21 8.13
N LEU A 127 4.94 -12.62 7.89
CA LEU A 127 3.97 -11.83 7.14
C LEU A 127 3.19 -10.89 8.07
N ALA A 128 3.78 -9.73 8.31
CA ALA A 128 3.14 -8.64 9.02
C ALA A 128 2.21 -7.80 8.13
N ASN A 129 1.33 -7.02 8.77
CA ASN A 129 0.59 -5.98 8.08
C ASN A 129 1.55 -4.97 7.43
N GLY A 130 1.39 -4.73 6.12
CA GLY A 130 2.28 -3.90 5.33
C GLY A 130 3.34 -4.68 4.55
N SER A 131 3.51 -5.99 4.79
CA SER A 131 4.42 -6.81 4.00
C SER A 131 4.03 -6.80 2.52
N ARG A 132 4.98 -6.42 1.67
CA ARG A 132 4.83 -6.30 0.22
C ARG A 132 5.44 -7.50 -0.48
N GLY A 133 4.92 -7.83 -1.65
CA GLY A 133 5.38 -8.98 -2.41
C GLY A 133 4.64 -9.15 -3.73
N THR A 134 4.88 -10.29 -4.37
CA THR A 134 4.24 -10.70 -5.61
C THR A 134 3.38 -11.93 -5.40
N ILE A 135 2.32 -12.07 -6.21
CA ILE A 135 1.54 -13.31 -6.25
C ILE A 135 2.17 -14.26 -7.27
N ASP A 136 2.73 -15.38 -6.82
CA ASP A 136 3.38 -16.37 -7.69
C ASP A 136 2.37 -17.40 -8.24
N GLY A 137 1.26 -17.62 -7.55
CA GLY A 137 0.28 -18.63 -7.92
C GLY A 137 -1.06 -18.46 -7.22
N ILE A 138 -2.11 -19.00 -7.83
CA ILE A 138 -3.49 -18.94 -7.32
C ILE A 138 -4.10 -20.34 -7.45
N VAL A 139 -4.58 -20.88 -6.34
CA VAL A 139 -5.26 -22.19 -6.31
C VAL A 139 -6.76 -21.96 -6.13
N LEU A 140 -7.53 -22.15 -7.21
CA LEU A 140 -8.98 -21.93 -7.22
C LEU A 140 -9.72 -22.92 -6.31
N ASP A 141 -10.90 -22.52 -5.83
CA ASP A 141 -11.79 -23.36 -5.04
C ASP A 141 -12.30 -24.54 -5.89
N PRO A 142 -12.29 -25.80 -5.40
CA PRO A 142 -12.82 -26.96 -6.12
C PRO A 142 -14.30 -26.84 -6.52
N ARG A 143 -15.07 -25.96 -5.85
CA ARG A 143 -16.47 -25.66 -6.18
C ARG A 143 -16.62 -24.80 -7.44
N GLU A 144 -15.53 -24.20 -7.94
CA GLU A 144 -15.54 -23.48 -9.22
C GLU A 144 -15.71 -24.46 -10.38
N PRO A 145 -16.44 -24.08 -11.45
CA PRO A 145 -16.57 -24.94 -12.61
C PRO A 145 -15.18 -25.22 -13.23
N PRO A 146 -14.93 -26.46 -13.70
CA PRO A 146 -13.67 -26.82 -14.32
C PRO A 146 -13.36 -25.84 -15.46
N THR A 147 -12.14 -25.31 -15.44
CA THR A 147 -11.74 -24.25 -16.38
C THR A 147 -11.47 -24.88 -17.73
N SER A 148 -12.31 -24.60 -18.74
CA SER A 148 -11.97 -24.85 -20.14
C SER A 148 -10.72 -24.03 -20.47
N ALA A 149 -9.60 -24.71 -20.72
CA ALA A 149 -8.24 -24.17 -20.80
C ALA A 149 -7.99 -23.12 -21.91
N GLY A 150 -9.02 -22.64 -22.62
CA GLY A 150 -8.91 -21.73 -23.75
C GLY A 150 -9.75 -20.44 -23.71
N GLU A 151 -10.68 -20.25 -22.76
CA GLU A 151 -11.70 -19.19 -22.89
C GLU A 151 -11.52 -17.98 -21.97
N ARG A 152 -10.62 -18.03 -21.00
CA ARG A 152 -10.50 -16.96 -19.99
C ARG A 152 -9.35 -16.02 -20.35
N ILE A 153 -9.51 -15.25 -21.42
CA ILE A 153 -8.64 -14.11 -21.69
C ILE A 153 -9.21 -12.88 -20.97
N GLY A 154 -8.37 -12.17 -20.22
CA GLY A 154 -8.76 -10.92 -19.58
C GLY A 154 -9.25 -11.10 -18.14
N ARG A 155 -10.53 -10.80 -17.88
CA ARG A 155 -11.08 -10.65 -16.51
C ARG A 155 -12.12 -11.71 -16.20
N VAL A 156 -11.95 -12.41 -15.09
CA VAL A 156 -12.82 -13.51 -14.66
C VAL A 156 -13.35 -13.21 -13.28
N ARG A 157 -14.67 -13.26 -13.12
CA ARG A 157 -15.31 -13.15 -11.80
C ARG A 157 -15.54 -14.53 -11.23
N LEU A 158 -14.91 -14.81 -10.09
CA LEU A 158 -15.08 -16.06 -9.37
C LEU A 158 -16.40 -16.04 -8.58
N LYS A 159 -16.86 -17.23 -8.19
CA LYS A 159 -18.00 -17.43 -7.29
C LYS A 159 -17.56 -17.57 -5.84
N TYR A 160 -16.40 -18.18 -5.61
CA TYR A 160 -15.82 -18.45 -4.30
C TYR A 160 -14.39 -17.87 -4.20
N PRO A 161 -13.95 -17.49 -2.98
CA PRO A 161 -12.54 -17.20 -2.75
C PRO A 161 -11.66 -18.41 -3.09
N PRO A 162 -10.56 -18.24 -3.84
CA PRO A 162 -9.53 -19.25 -3.99
C PRO A 162 -9.13 -19.91 -2.66
N VAL A 163 -8.72 -21.17 -2.70
CA VAL A 163 -8.26 -21.91 -1.51
C VAL A 163 -7.05 -21.21 -0.90
N MET A 164 -6.08 -20.85 -1.74
CA MET A 164 -4.88 -20.14 -1.34
C MET A 164 -4.28 -19.33 -2.48
N VAL A 165 -3.45 -18.37 -2.09
CA VAL A 165 -2.60 -17.58 -2.97
C VAL A 165 -1.16 -17.78 -2.52
N LEU A 166 -0.26 -18.11 -3.46
CA LEU A 166 1.17 -18.19 -3.19
C LEU A 166 1.73 -16.77 -3.26
N PHE A 167 2.19 -16.24 -2.14
CA PHE A 167 2.70 -14.88 -2.01
C PHE A 167 4.20 -14.90 -1.72
N ARG A 168 5.00 -14.24 -2.55
CA ARG A 168 6.43 -14.08 -2.35
C ARG A 168 6.72 -12.70 -1.77
N PRO A 169 7.15 -12.59 -0.49
CA PRO A 169 7.53 -11.33 0.11
C PRO A 169 8.73 -10.71 -0.61
N LEU A 170 8.78 -9.38 -0.68
CA LEU A 170 9.91 -8.63 -1.23
C LEU A 170 11.12 -8.66 -0.30
N GLN A 171 10.87 -8.73 1.01
CA GLN A 171 11.87 -8.70 2.07
C GLN A 171 11.52 -9.73 3.14
N GLY A 172 12.55 -10.27 3.79
CA GLY A 172 12.41 -11.31 4.81
C GLY A 172 12.76 -12.70 4.26
N SER A 173 13.25 -13.57 5.15
CA SER A 173 13.45 -14.97 4.84
C SER A 173 12.20 -15.74 5.20
N VAL A 174 11.62 -16.43 4.23
CA VAL A 174 10.41 -17.23 4.43
C VAL A 174 10.80 -18.67 4.78
N ALA A 175 10.08 -19.28 5.72
CA ALA A 175 10.19 -20.70 6.03
C ALA A 175 9.88 -21.56 4.78
N LYS A 176 10.63 -22.64 4.56
CA LYS A 176 10.33 -23.55 3.46
C LYS A 176 9.07 -24.35 3.74
N PHE A 177 8.11 -24.31 2.82
CA PHE A 177 6.90 -25.11 2.91
C PHE A 177 6.96 -26.28 1.92
N PRO A 178 6.68 -27.53 2.35
CA PRO A 178 6.67 -28.68 1.45
C PRO A 178 5.70 -28.49 0.27
N GLY A 179 6.18 -28.70 -0.95
CA GLY A 179 5.39 -28.58 -2.17
C GLY A 179 5.13 -27.15 -2.65
N ILE A 180 5.72 -26.14 -2.02
CA ILE A 180 5.64 -24.73 -2.41
C ILE A 180 7.02 -24.25 -2.89
N PRO A 181 7.11 -23.41 -3.94
CA PRO A 181 8.38 -22.85 -4.38
C PRO A 181 9.13 -22.13 -3.25
N ASP A 182 10.45 -22.27 -3.24
CA ASP A 182 11.33 -21.57 -2.29
C ASP A 182 11.05 -20.04 -2.32
N GLY A 183 10.83 -19.46 -1.14
CA GLY A 183 10.56 -18.03 -0.95
C GLY A 183 9.09 -17.61 -1.05
N ALA A 184 8.15 -18.52 -1.36
CA ALA A 184 6.71 -18.23 -1.35
C ALA A 184 6.03 -18.74 -0.07
N VAL A 185 5.05 -17.98 0.42
CA VAL A 185 4.16 -18.31 1.55
C VAL A 185 2.75 -18.60 1.03
N PRO A 186 2.08 -19.67 1.46
CA PRO A 186 0.66 -19.83 1.20
C PRO A 186 -0.14 -18.86 2.08
N VAL A 187 -0.86 -17.94 1.44
CA VAL A 187 -1.83 -17.06 2.10
C VAL A 187 -3.21 -17.66 1.92
N PHE A 188 -3.98 -17.76 3.01
CA PHE A 188 -5.34 -18.27 3.02
C PHE A 188 -6.36 -17.14 3.28
N PRO A 189 -7.62 -17.29 2.84
CA PRO A 189 -8.68 -16.35 3.21
C PRO A 189 -8.85 -16.27 4.73
N THR A 190 -8.90 -15.05 5.27
CA THR A 190 -9.17 -14.78 6.68
C THR A 190 -10.67 -14.67 6.92
N GLU A 191 -11.12 -15.07 8.11
CA GLU A 191 -12.51 -14.95 8.52
C GLU A 191 -12.69 -13.87 9.59
N VAL A 192 -13.68 -12.99 9.41
CA VAL A 192 -14.06 -11.96 10.40
C VAL A 192 -15.56 -11.94 10.57
N SER A 193 -16.02 -11.67 11.80
CA SER A 193 -17.45 -11.53 12.10
C SER A 193 -17.78 -10.09 12.42
N PHE A 194 -18.89 -9.58 11.87
CA PHE A 194 -19.41 -8.25 12.14
C PHE A 194 -20.93 -8.25 12.18
N LYS A 195 -21.51 -7.21 12.78
CA LYS A 195 -22.95 -7.09 12.96
C LYS A 195 -23.55 -6.19 11.89
N VAL A 196 -24.59 -6.65 11.22
CA VAL A 196 -25.40 -5.86 10.28
C VAL A 196 -26.80 -5.67 10.83
N LYS A 197 -27.37 -4.49 10.60
CA LYS A 197 -28.75 -4.18 10.97
C LYS A 197 -29.66 -4.55 9.80
N HIS A 198 -30.64 -5.40 10.05
CA HIS A 198 -31.73 -5.70 9.12
C HIS A 198 -32.92 -4.76 9.39
N ARG A 199 -33.93 -4.70 8.49
CA ARG A 199 -35.14 -3.87 8.65
C ARG A 199 -35.67 -3.92 10.10
N GLY A 200 -35.67 -2.77 10.78
CA GLY A 200 -36.05 -2.63 12.20
C GLY A 200 -34.87 -2.58 13.16
N THR A 201 -34.99 -3.23 14.32
CA THR A 201 -33.98 -3.28 15.40
C THR A 201 -33.16 -4.59 15.41
N GLN A 202 -33.51 -5.56 14.56
CA GLN A 202 -32.87 -6.87 14.59
C GLN A 202 -31.47 -6.81 13.96
N THR A 203 -30.49 -7.28 14.71
CA THR A 203 -29.08 -7.29 14.30
C THR A 203 -28.65 -8.72 14.05
N THR A 204 -28.14 -9.00 12.86
CA THR A 204 -27.60 -10.31 12.49
C THR A 204 -26.08 -10.26 12.49
N THR A 205 -25.44 -11.29 13.03
CA THR A 205 -23.99 -11.48 12.89
C THR A 205 -23.71 -12.11 11.53
N VAL A 206 -22.87 -11.45 10.74
CA VAL A 206 -22.36 -11.92 9.47
C VAL A 206 -20.91 -12.31 9.64
N LYS A 207 -20.53 -13.48 9.12
CA LYS A 207 -19.17 -13.96 9.04
C LYS A 207 -18.71 -13.85 7.59
N ARG A 208 -17.63 -13.09 7.36
CA ARG A 208 -17.00 -12.86 6.07
C ARG A 208 -15.70 -13.62 5.97
N ARG A 209 -15.53 -14.37 4.89
CA ARG A 209 -14.28 -15.03 4.50
C ARG A 209 -13.71 -14.37 3.24
N GLN A 210 -12.50 -13.80 3.35
CA GLN A 210 -11.82 -13.11 2.23
C GLN A 210 -10.30 -12.98 2.48
N PHE A 211 -9.52 -12.82 1.41
CA PHE A 211 -8.09 -12.49 1.51
C PHE A 211 -7.83 -11.12 2.14
N ALA A 212 -6.88 -11.09 3.07
CA ALA A 212 -6.28 -9.88 3.61
C ALA A 212 -5.19 -9.31 2.69
N LEU A 213 -5.48 -9.16 1.40
CA LEU A 213 -4.54 -8.71 0.37
C LEU A 213 -5.12 -7.51 -0.38
N VAL A 214 -4.25 -6.55 -0.71
CA VAL A 214 -4.59 -5.41 -1.56
C VAL A 214 -3.53 -5.20 -2.63
N VAL A 215 -3.95 -4.61 -3.75
CA VAL A 215 -3.05 -4.19 -4.84
C VAL A 215 -2.08 -3.12 -4.32
N ALA A 216 -0.81 -3.23 -4.70
CA ALA A 216 0.29 -2.51 -4.08
C ALA A 216 1.22 -1.80 -5.08
N TYR A 217 0.65 -1.20 -6.14
CA TYR A 217 1.37 -0.34 -7.10
C TYR A 217 1.34 1.15 -6.70
N ALA A 218 0.42 1.53 -5.81
CA ALA A 218 0.32 2.88 -5.27
C ALA A 218 -0.04 2.87 -3.78
N PHE A 219 0.58 3.77 -3.03
CA PHE A 219 0.34 3.98 -1.60
C PHE A 219 0.01 5.44 -1.29
N THR A 220 -0.63 5.61 -0.15
CA THR A 220 -0.68 6.90 0.52
C THR A 220 0.62 7.18 1.24
N ASP A 221 0.97 8.46 1.36
CA ASP A 221 2.08 8.99 2.15
C ASP A 221 2.26 8.32 3.53
N HIS A 222 1.20 8.27 4.33
CA HIS A 222 1.19 7.64 5.66
C HIS A 222 1.40 6.12 5.64
N LYS A 223 1.04 5.44 4.54
CA LYS A 223 1.28 3.99 4.36
C LYS A 223 2.67 3.68 3.80
N ALA A 224 3.31 4.66 3.15
CA ALA A 224 4.69 4.53 2.69
C ALA A 224 5.71 4.81 3.82
N GLN A 225 5.30 5.45 4.91
CA GLN A 225 6.17 5.76 6.04
C GLN A 225 6.87 4.50 6.59
N GLY A 226 8.19 4.58 6.75
CA GLY A 226 9.03 3.47 7.22
C GLY A 226 9.45 2.47 6.13
N GLN A 227 8.95 2.59 4.90
CA GLN A 227 9.37 1.76 3.77
C GLN A 227 10.42 2.48 2.93
N THR A 228 11.44 1.74 2.47
CA THR A 228 12.38 2.22 1.44
C THR A 228 11.84 1.80 0.07
N LEU A 229 11.71 2.75 -0.86
CA LEU A 229 11.29 2.48 -2.23
C LEU A 229 12.51 2.60 -3.15
N GLU A 230 12.75 1.58 -3.97
CA GLU A 230 13.86 1.59 -4.93
C GLU A 230 13.65 2.61 -6.04
N THR A 231 12.41 2.68 -6.54
CA THR A 231 11.93 3.70 -7.46
C THR A 231 10.52 4.13 -7.09
N ALA A 232 10.26 5.44 -7.16
CA ALA A 232 8.97 5.99 -6.81
C ALA A 232 8.55 7.18 -7.69
N PHE A 233 7.28 7.16 -8.09
CA PHE A 233 6.58 8.34 -8.55
C PHE A 233 5.96 9.05 -7.36
N ILE A 234 6.11 10.36 -7.26
CA ILE A 234 5.57 11.16 -6.17
C ILE A 234 4.60 12.20 -6.71
N ASP A 235 3.44 12.28 -6.08
CA ASP A 235 2.37 13.20 -6.43
C ASP A 235 2.14 14.23 -5.32
N ILE A 236 2.82 15.35 -5.45
CA ILE A 236 2.75 16.51 -4.54
C ILE A 236 2.14 17.75 -5.21
N GLY A 237 1.50 17.58 -6.37
CA GLY A 237 0.93 18.73 -7.10
C GLY A 237 -0.25 19.37 -6.37
N PRO A 238 -0.44 20.70 -6.48
CA PRO A 238 -1.49 21.41 -5.77
C PRO A 238 -2.88 20.97 -6.22
N THR A 239 -3.86 21.05 -5.31
CA THR A 239 -5.28 20.92 -5.65
C THR A 239 -6.10 21.95 -4.87
N LYS A 240 -7.16 22.48 -5.47
CA LYS A 240 -8.01 23.52 -4.85
C LYS A 240 -8.70 23.08 -3.55
N ARG A 241 -8.83 21.78 -3.29
CA ARG A 241 -9.58 21.22 -2.15
C ARG A 241 -8.70 20.54 -1.09
N PHE A 242 -7.48 20.15 -1.43
CA PHE A 242 -6.56 19.44 -0.55
C PHE A 242 -5.15 19.98 -0.80
N PRO A 243 -4.72 21.03 -0.07
CA PRO A 243 -3.33 21.47 -0.12
C PRO A 243 -2.43 20.33 0.37
N VAL A 244 -1.27 20.18 -0.28
CA VAL A 244 -0.28 19.19 0.12
C VAL A 244 0.48 19.77 1.30
N ASP A 245 0.50 19.03 2.40
CA ASP A 245 1.22 19.40 3.60
C ASP A 245 2.75 19.26 3.39
N PRO A 246 3.58 20.23 3.82
CA PRO A 246 5.04 20.13 3.74
C PRO A 246 5.60 18.81 4.30
N PHE A 247 5.03 18.30 5.39
CA PHE A 247 5.46 17.03 5.98
C PHE A 247 5.13 15.84 5.07
N ALA A 248 3.95 15.82 4.44
CA ALA A 248 3.59 14.79 3.47
C ALA A 248 4.52 14.80 2.25
N ALA A 249 4.90 15.99 1.76
CA ALA A 249 5.85 16.14 0.66
C ALA A 249 7.25 15.62 1.06
N TYR A 250 7.73 15.98 2.25
CA TYR A 250 8.98 15.48 2.81
C TYR A 250 8.97 13.95 3.00
N VAL A 251 7.91 13.41 3.62
CA VAL A 251 7.77 11.97 3.84
C VAL A 251 7.80 11.24 2.51
N ALA A 252 7.13 11.75 1.47
CA ALA A 252 7.18 11.13 0.14
C ALA A 252 8.59 11.20 -0.47
N LEU A 253 9.24 12.37 -0.48
CA LEU A 253 10.57 12.57 -1.07
C LEU A 253 11.66 11.78 -0.35
N SER A 254 11.56 11.60 0.97
CA SER A 254 12.51 10.81 1.77
C SER A 254 12.42 9.29 1.54
N ARG A 255 11.46 8.79 0.74
CA ARG A 255 11.31 7.35 0.49
C ARG A 255 12.31 6.78 -0.52
N GLY A 256 12.83 7.60 -1.43
CA GLY A 256 13.82 7.17 -2.42
C GLY A 256 15.25 7.36 -1.93
N ARG A 257 16.20 6.65 -2.55
CA ARG A 257 17.63 6.69 -2.19
C ARG A 257 18.37 7.89 -2.78
N GLY A 258 17.71 8.67 -3.63
CA GLY A 258 18.29 9.86 -4.27
C GLY A 258 17.46 10.35 -5.46
N ARG A 259 17.96 11.39 -6.13
CA ARG A 259 17.30 12.04 -7.27
C ARG A 259 17.04 11.08 -8.44
N ASP A 260 17.92 10.10 -8.65
CA ASP A 260 17.77 9.12 -9.73
C ASP A 260 16.67 8.08 -9.46
N SER A 261 16.21 7.96 -8.21
CA SER A 261 15.17 7.01 -7.81
C SER A 261 13.77 7.61 -7.72
N ILE A 262 13.64 8.93 -7.88
CA ILE A 262 12.38 9.65 -7.65
C ILE A 262 12.02 10.49 -8.86
N ARG A 263 10.74 10.47 -9.24
CA ARG A 263 10.17 11.38 -10.22
C ARG A 263 8.87 11.98 -9.71
N LEU A 264 8.65 13.27 -9.99
CA LEU A 264 7.44 13.99 -9.62
C LEU A 264 6.43 13.91 -10.76
N LEU A 265 5.19 13.49 -10.49
CA LEU A 265 4.17 13.34 -11.55
C LEU A 265 3.79 14.66 -12.23
N ARG A 266 3.89 15.78 -11.50
CA ARG A 266 3.44 17.10 -11.95
C ARG A 266 4.11 18.21 -11.15
N LYS A 267 4.02 19.43 -11.67
CA LYS A 267 4.43 20.66 -10.95
C LYS A 267 3.84 20.72 -9.55
N PHE A 268 4.63 21.23 -8.63
CA PHE A 268 4.29 21.44 -7.22
C PHE A 268 4.30 22.94 -6.90
N ASP A 269 3.76 23.31 -5.74
CA ASP A 269 3.87 24.68 -5.24
C ASP A 269 5.17 24.81 -4.43
N PRO A 270 6.14 25.66 -4.83
CA PRO A 270 7.40 25.81 -4.11
C PRO A 270 7.22 26.23 -2.64
N ALA A 271 6.10 26.87 -2.30
CA ALA A 271 5.80 27.28 -0.93
C ALA A 271 5.71 26.11 0.06
N ILE A 272 5.54 24.87 -0.42
CA ILE A 272 5.54 23.67 0.44
C ILE A 272 6.93 23.33 0.98
N PHE A 273 7.99 23.85 0.37
CA PHE A 273 9.38 23.58 0.75
C PHE A 273 10.08 24.79 1.39
N THR A 274 9.40 25.93 1.44
CA THR A 274 9.91 27.19 2.02
C THR A 274 9.16 27.61 3.29
N ARG A 275 8.37 26.69 3.86
CA ARG A 275 7.61 26.90 5.10
C ARG A 275 7.87 25.74 6.04
N HIS A 276 8.38 26.05 7.23
CA HIS A 276 8.53 25.05 8.28
C HIS A 276 7.14 24.49 8.65
N PRO A 277 6.96 23.16 8.74
CA PRO A 277 5.64 22.54 8.97
C PRO A 277 5.02 22.92 10.32
N SER A 278 5.84 23.25 11.33
CA SER A 278 5.38 23.72 12.65
C SER A 278 6.48 24.43 13.43
N GLU A 279 6.20 25.63 13.94
CA GLU A 279 7.14 26.34 14.84
C GLU A 279 7.40 25.54 16.14
N HIS A 280 6.41 24.80 16.63
CA HIS A 280 6.58 23.97 17.82
C HIS A 280 7.56 22.82 17.60
N LEU A 281 7.56 22.21 16.39
CA LEU A 281 8.55 21.21 16.03
C LEU A 281 9.94 21.84 15.88
N ARG A 282 10.02 23.03 15.28
CA ARG A 282 11.28 23.76 15.13
C ARG A 282 11.95 24.04 16.48
N VAL A 283 11.17 24.52 17.46
CA VAL A 283 11.65 24.77 18.82
C VAL A 283 12.07 23.46 19.50
N GLU A 284 11.33 22.38 19.30
CA GLU A 284 11.67 21.08 19.88
C GLU A 284 12.93 20.48 19.26
N ASP A 285 13.12 20.57 17.94
CA ASP A 285 14.33 20.13 17.25
C ASP A 285 15.55 20.92 17.73
N GLN A 286 15.42 22.25 17.90
CA GLN A 286 16.47 23.08 18.51
C GLN A 286 16.80 22.63 19.94
N ARG A 287 15.78 22.30 20.75
CA ARG A 287 15.96 21.78 22.11
C ARG A 287 16.70 20.43 22.09
N LEU A 288 16.36 19.54 21.17
CA LEU A 288 17.00 18.23 21.01
C LEU A 288 18.45 18.34 20.53
N LEU A 289 18.74 19.24 19.58
CA LEU A 289 20.10 19.53 19.13
C LEU A 289 20.97 20.04 20.27
N LYS A 290 20.45 21.00 21.05
CA LYS A 290 21.15 21.49 22.24
C LYS A 290 21.40 20.38 23.25
N LEU A 291 20.40 19.53 23.51
CA LEU A 291 20.55 18.39 24.41
C LEU A 291 21.58 17.37 23.89
N ALA A 292 21.65 17.16 22.58
CA ALA A 292 22.63 16.29 21.95
C ALA A 292 24.05 16.85 22.06
N GLU A 293 24.22 18.15 21.89
CA GLU A 293 25.48 18.87 22.09
C GLU A 293 25.93 18.80 23.56
N ASP A 294 25.05 19.14 24.49
CA ASP A 294 25.29 19.01 25.94
C ASP A 294 25.68 17.57 26.33
N THR A 295 25.02 16.57 25.73
CA THR A 295 25.32 15.15 25.97
C THR A 295 26.69 14.76 25.40
N LYS A 296 27.02 15.26 24.21
CA LYS A 296 28.32 15.02 23.57
C LYS A 296 29.46 15.67 24.36
N GLU A 297 29.28 16.89 24.84
CA GLU A 297 30.24 17.58 25.71
C GLU A 297 30.46 16.83 27.02
N LYS A 298 29.38 16.40 27.69
CA LYS A 298 29.47 15.58 28.92
C LYS A 298 30.19 14.25 28.69
N PHE A 299 29.91 13.59 27.57
CA PHE A 299 30.58 12.35 27.19
C PHE A 299 32.08 12.58 26.94
N GLN A 300 32.45 13.64 26.21
CA GLN A 300 33.85 14.00 25.95
C GLN A 300 34.59 14.43 27.22
N ALA A 301 33.88 15.05 28.17
CA ALA A 301 34.41 15.41 29.49
C ALA A 301 34.48 14.23 30.48
N GLY A 302 34.09 13.01 30.07
CA GLY A 302 34.21 11.80 30.88
C GLY A 302 33.15 11.64 31.98
N TYR A 303 32.04 12.38 31.91
CA TYR A 303 30.92 12.21 32.83
C TYR A 303 30.07 11.00 32.44
N TYR A 304 30.51 9.81 32.84
CA TYR A 304 29.71 8.59 32.74
C TYR A 304 28.83 8.45 33.97
N ASN A 305 27.53 8.70 33.85
CA ASN A 305 26.57 8.29 34.87
C ASN A 305 26.43 6.76 34.81
N TYR A 306 27.33 6.04 35.48
CA TYR A 306 27.09 4.67 35.89
C TYR A 306 26.14 4.71 37.08
N MET A 307 24.83 4.70 36.81
CA MET A 307 23.89 4.22 37.82
C MET A 307 23.95 2.69 37.83
N LEU A 308 24.59 2.15 38.86
CA LEU A 308 24.44 0.77 39.31
C LEU A 308 23.01 0.52 39.81
#